data_AF-A0AAV3GVN1-F1
#
_entry.id   AF-A0AAV3GVN1-F1
#
_cell.length_a   1.000
_cell.length_b   1.000
_cell.length_c   1.000
_cell.angle_alpha   90.00
_cell.angle_beta   90.00
_cell.angle_gamma   90.00
#
_symmetry.space_group_name_H-M   'P 1'
#
loop_
_entity.id
_entity.type
_entity.pdbx_description
1 polymer ?
#
loop_
_entity_poly.entity_id
_entity_poly.type
_entity_poly.pdbx_seq_one_letter_code
_entity_poly.pdbx_strand_id
1 'polypeptide(L)'
;VQVYPQTHWNAIEGKPTTVKGDKGDPGQAATITIGTVSSGSTASVTNVGTSSAARFNFVLPKGDKGDPGINATTTAVATTTANGLMSSTDKTKLDGIAAGAQKNPGNATTTTAGLMSATDKVKLDGLANITFEKVGTV
;
A
#
# COMPACT_ATOMS: atom_id res chain seq x y z
N VAL A 1 -35.02 57.46 95.63
CA VAL A 1 -34.30 57.07 94.39
C VAL A 1 -34.39 55.57 94.29
N GLN A 2 -35.36 55.08 93.53
CA GLN A 2 -35.65 53.66 93.43
C GLN A 2 -34.80 53.09 92.30
N VAL A 3 -33.83 52.25 92.68
CA VAL A 3 -32.91 51.57 91.78
C VAL A 3 -33.73 50.55 91.00
N TYR A 4 -33.96 50.81 89.71
CA TYR A 4 -34.49 49.79 88.81
C TYR A 4 -33.46 48.66 88.73
N PRO A 5 -33.80 47.40 89.04
CA PRO A 5 -32.90 46.29 88.80
C PRO A 5 -32.66 46.22 87.29
N GLN A 6 -31.39 46.10 86.88
CA GLN A 6 -31.00 45.79 85.50
C GLN A 6 -31.84 44.59 85.06
N THR A 7 -32.84 44.85 84.21
CA THR A 7 -33.76 43.85 83.72
C THR A 7 -32.98 42.88 82.86
N HIS A 8 -32.52 41.78 83.47
CA HIS A 8 -32.44 40.43 82.90
C HIS A 8 -31.62 40.24 81.62
N TRP A 9 -31.03 41.27 81.02
CA TRP A 9 -30.25 41.18 79.79
C TRP A 9 -29.02 40.29 79.98
N ASN A 10 -28.40 40.37 81.16
CA ASN A 10 -27.22 39.56 81.48
C ASN A 10 -27.55 38.09 81.81
N ALA A 11 -28.83 37.73 81.98
CA ALA A 11 -29.24 36.39 82.39
C ALA A 11 -29.85 35.55 81.25
N ILE A 12 -30.33 36.15 80.16
CA ILE A 12 -30.98 35.39 79.10
C ILE A 12 -30.16 35.15 77.84
N GLU A 13 -29.24 36.01 77.42
CA GLU A 13 -28.55 35.73 76.15
C GLU A 13 -27.09 36.15 76.25
N GLY A 14 -26.25 35.17 76.63
CA GLY A 14 -24.88 35.14 76.14
C GLY A 14 -24.93 35.54 74.67
N LYS A 15 -24.08 36.52 74.29
CA LYS A 15 -24.01 37.19 72.99
C LYS A 15 -24.68 36.34 71.91
N PRO A 16 -25.52 36.87 71.00
CA PRO A 16 -25.93 36.09 69.83
C PRO A 16 -24.64 35.72 69.08
N THR A 17 -24.03 34.61 69.46
CA THR A 17 -22.99 33.92 68.75
C THR A 17 -23.80 33.45 67.59
N THR A 18 -23.77 34.25 66.54
CA THR A 18 -24.34 33.99 65.24
C THR A 18 -24.51 32.48 65.11
N VAL A 19 -25.71 31.96 65.40
CA VAL A 19 -26.03 30.53 65.26
C VAL A 19 -26.22 30.31 63.77
N LYS A 20 -25.16 30.64 63.04
CA LYS A 20 -24.96 30.26 61.67
C LYS A 20 -24.58 28.80 61.79
N GLY A 21 -25.48 27.93 61.36
CA GLY A 21 -25.20 26.49 61.31
C GLY A 21 -23.85 26.25 60.63
N ASP A 22 -23.19 25.17 61.05
CA ASP A 22 -21.91 24.79 60.47
C ASP A 22 -21.99 24.79 58.95
N LYS A 23 -20.89 25.18 58.31
CA LYS A 23 -20.80 25.10 56.86
C LYS A 23 -21.09 23.66 56.45
N GLY A 24 -22.06 23.47 55.55
CA GLY A 24 -22.37 22.15 55.02
C GLY A 24 -21.15 21.50 54.35
N ASP A 25 -21.12 20.17 54.36
CA ASP A 25 -20.04 19.39 53.77
C ASP A 25 -19.86 19.74 52.28
N PRO A 26 -18.63 19.74 51.77
CA PRO A 26 -18.39 19.84 50.34
C PRO A 26 -19.16 18.77 49.57
N GLY A 27 -19.77 19.15 48.44
CA GLY A 27 -20.42 18.19 47.55
C GLY A 27 -19.43 17.15 47.02
N GLN A 28 -19.92 15.94 46.70
CA GLN A 28 -19.09 14.91 46.07
C GLN A 28 -18.56 15.38 44.71
N ALA A 29 -17.28 15.13 44.48
CA ALA A 29 -16.64 15.47 43.21
C ALA A 29 -17.23 14.64 42.06
N ALA A 30 -17.50 15.29 40.93
CA ALA A 30 -17.86 14.58 39.72
C ALA A 30 -16.64 13.87 39.12
N THR A 31 -16.85 12.67 38.57
CA THR A 31 -15.81 11.90 37.89
C THR A 31 -16.16 11.69 36.42
N ILE A 32 -15.14 11.63 35.58
CA ILE A 32 -15.27 11.34 34.14
C ILE A 32 -14.30 10.22 33.81
N THR A 33 -14.79 9.20 33.10
CA THR A 33 -13.99 8.07 32.63
C THR A 33 -14.27 7.76 31.16
N ILE A 34 -13.33 7.10 30.50
CA ILE A 34 -13.52 6.54 29.17
C ILE A 34 -14.02 5.11 29.33
N GLY A 35 -15.08 4.77 28.60
CA GLY A 35 -15.56 3.39 28.49
C GLY A 35 -14.92 2.72 27.27
N THR A 36 -15.69 2.58 26.19
CA THR A 36 -15.22 1.91 24.97
C THR A 36 -14.78 2.90 23.90
N VAL A 37 -13.81 2.51 23.07
CA VAL A 37 -13.49 3.16 21.80
C VAL A 37 -13.65 2.11 20.69
N SER A 38 -14.59 2.33 19.78
CA SER A 38 -14.87 1.41 18.68
C SER A 38 -14.87 2.12 17.32
N SER A 39 -14.66 1.38 16.24
CA SER A 39 -14.79 1.91 14.89
C SER A 39 -16.24 1.95 14.42
N GLY A 40 -16.64 2.97 13.65
CA GLY A 40 -17.96 3.06 13.00
C GLY A 40 -17.96 3.92 11.75
N SER A 41 -19.12 4.21 11.15
CA SER A 41 -19.21 5.09 9.98
C SER A 41 -19.31 6.57 10.36
N THR A 42 -19.93 6.87 11.50
CA THR A 42 -20.11 8.24 12.02
C THR A 42 -19.37 8.39 13.34
N ALA A 43 -18.75 9.56 13.53
CA ALA A 43 -18.15 9.89 14.81
C ALA A 43 -19.27 10.17 15.83
N SER A 44 -19.22 9.53 16.99
CA SER A 44 -20.19 9.78 18.06
C SER A 44 -19.59 9.60 19.44
N VAL A 45 -20.13 10.36 20.40
CA VAL A 45 -19.84 10.19 21.83
C VAL A 45 -21.15 9.94 22.56
N THR A 46 -21.17 8.96 23.45
CA THR A 46 -22.35 8.64 24.27
C THR A 46 -21.94 8.54 25.74
N ASN A 47 -22.62 9.26 26.62
CA ASN A 47 -22.49 9.03 28.06
C ASN A 47 -23.34 7.82 28.47
N VAL A 48 -22.68 6.77 28.96
CA VAL A 48 -23.34 5.58 29.53
C VAL A 48 -23.25 5.56 31.06
N GLY A 49 -22.68 6.61 31.66
CA GLY A 49 -22.63 6.83 33.11
C GLY A 49 -23.71 7.80 33.59
N THR A 50 -23.52 8.37 34.79
CA THR A 50 -24.42 9.38 35.36
C THR A 50 -23.87 10.79 35.17
N SER A 51 -24.62 11.81 35.60
CA SER A 51 -24.16 13.21 35.60
C SER A 51 -22.99 13.46 36.56
N SER A 52 -22.88 12.68 37.65
CA SER A 52 -21.80 12.78 38.64
C SER A 52 -20.68 11.75 38.42
N ALA A 53 -20.91 10.71 37.63
CA ALA A 53 -19.92 9.71 37.25
C ALA A 53 -20.07 9.37 35.76
N ALA A 54 -19.65 10.31 34.90
CA ALA A 54 -19.79 10.16 33.46
C ALA A 54 -18.84 9.09 32.93
N ARG A 55 -19.34 8.26 32.01
CA ARG A 55 -18.54 7.31 31.25
C ARG A 55 -18.82 7.52 29.78
N PHE A 56 -17.84 8.05 29.05
CA PHE A 56 -18.01 8.32 27.63
C PHE A 56 -17.51 7.15 26.79
N ASN A 57 -18.40 6.65 25.93
CA ASN A 57 -18.07 5.71 24.86
C ASN A 57 -17.91 6.48 23.55
N PHE A 58 -16.90 6.12 22.77
CA PHE A 58 -16.55 6.75 21.51
C PHE A 58 -16.74 5.77 20.36
N VAL A 59 -17.34 6.26 19.28
CA VAL A 59 -17.29 5.65 17.95
C VAL A 59 -16.46 6.57 17.06
N LEU A 60 -15.39 6.04 16.47
CA LEU A 60 -14.48 6.77 15.59
C LEU A 60 -14.51 6.18 14.18
N PRO A 61 -14.70 6.99 13.13
CA PRO A 61 -14.58 6.50 11.77
C PRO A 61 -13.14 6.16 11.41
N LYS A 62 -12.98 5.18 10.50
CA LYS A 62 -11.69 4.92 9.88
C LYS A 62 -11.38 6.07 8.91
N GLY A 63 -10.14 6.53 8.89
CA GLY A 63 -9.67 7.43 7.83
C GLY A 63 -9.75 6.75 6.47
N ASP A 64 -9.83 7.58 5.43
CA ASP A 64 -9.80 7.11 4.05
C ASP A 64 -8.50 6.35 3.76
N LYS A 65 -8.57 5.45 2.77
CA LYS A 65 -7.37 4.78 2.27
C LYS A 65 -6.47 5.85 1.65
N GLY A 66 -5.16 5.77 1.92
CA GLY A 66 -4.18 6.59 1.21
C GLY A 66 -4.13 6.27 -0.29
N ASP A 67 -3.56 7.20 -1.06
CA ASP A 67 -3.41 7.07 -2.51
C ASP A 67 -2.63 5.80 -2.89
N PRO A 68 -2.95 5.16 -4.04
CA PRO A 68 -2.13 4.09 -4.58
C PRO A 68 -0.69 4.55 -4.81
N GLY A 69 0.28 3.68 -4.51
CA GLY A 69 1.68 3.94 -4.86
C GLY A 69 1.88 3.98 -6.38
N ILE A 70 2.82 4.82 -6.86
CA ILE A 70 3.25 4.81 -8.26
C ILE A 70 4.06 3.55 -8.52
N ASN A 71 3.60 2.66 -9.41
CA ASN A 71 4.38 1.52 -9.87
C ASN A 71 5.54 2.02 -10.75
N ALA A 72 6.78 1.89 -10.28
CA ALA A 72 7.99 2.28 -10.99
C ALA A 72 8.42 1.30 -12.10
N THR A 73 7.50 0.46 -12.60
CA THR A 73 7.83 -0.47 -13.69
C THR A 73 7.85 0.29 -15.00
N THR A 74 9.03 0.52 -15.55
CA THR A 74 9.18 1.10 -16.88
C THR A 74 8.60 0.13 -17.92
N THR A 75 7.55 0.55 -18.61
CA THR A 75 6.97 -0.18 -19.75
C THR A 75 7.56 0.32 -21.09
N ALA A 76 8.70 1.00 -21.04
CA ALA A 76 9.36 1.49 -22.24
C ALA A 76 9.73 0.32 -23.16
N VAL A 77 9.47 0.49 -24.46
CA VAL A 77 9.91 -0.46 -25.49
C VAL A 77 11.44 -0.44 -25.55
N ALA A 78 12.07 -1.62 -25.65
CA ALA A 78 13.51 -1.73 -25.77
C ALA A 78 14.00 -1.18 -27.12
N THR A 79 15.13 -0.47 -27.10
CA THR A 79 15.86 -0.05 -28.31
C THR A 79 17.15 -0.85 -28.42
N THR A 80 17.89 -0.69 -29.52
CA THR A 80 19.22 -1.28 -29.67
C THR A 80 20.25 -0.69 -28.71
N THR A 81 19.98 0.49 -28.13
CA THR A 81 20.91 1.21 -27.24
C THR A 81 20.43 1.34 -25.79
N ALA A 82 19.16 1.06 -25.49
CA ALA A 82 18.57 1.19 -24.16
C ALA A 82 17.69 -0.01 -23.80
N ASN A 83 17.80 -0.45 -22.54
CA ASN A 83 16.95 -1.50 -21.99
C ASN A 83 15.50 -1.01 -21.86
N GLY A 84 14.55 -1.92 -22.09
CA GLY A 84 13.12 -1.70 -21.89
C GLY A 84 12.46 -2.96 -21.33
N LEU A 85 11.34 -3.41 -21.92
CA LEU A 85 10.69 -4.69 -21.60
C LEU A 85 11.58 -5.94 -21.81
N MET A 86 12.69 -5.78 -22.52
CA MET A 86 13.79 -6.75 -22.66
C MET A 86 15.13 -5.99 -22.66
N SER A 87 16.24 -6.70 -22.54
CA SER A 87 17.57 -6.06 -22.60
C SER A 87 17.87 -5.53 -24.01
N SER A 88 18.65 -4.45 -24.11
CA SER A 88 19.14 -3.92 -25.41
C SER A 88 20.00 -4.96 -26.14
N THR A 89 20.70 -5.80 -25.38
CA THR A 89 21.46 -6.93 -25.90
C THR A 89 20.55 -7.96 -26.57
N ASP A 90 19.44 -8.35 -25.93
CA ASP A 90 18.51 -9.32 -26.51
C ASP A 90 17.75 -8.72 -27.69
N LYS A 91 17.39 -7.43 -27.62
CA LYS A 91 16.80 -6.71 -28.76
C LYS A 91 17.71 -6.73 -29.98
N THR A 92 18.99 -6.42 -29.79
CA THR A 92 20.01 -6.46 -30.87
C THR A 92 20.15 -7.86 -31.47
N LYS A 93 20.13 -8.91 -30.64
CA LYS A 93 20.16 -10.30 -31.13
C LYS A 93 18.93 -10.63 -31.96
N LEU A 94 17.73 -10.22 -31.53
CA LEU A 94 16.49 -10.48 -32.26
C LEU A 94 16.42 -9.71 -33.58
N ASP A 95 16.91 -8.47 -33.63
CA ASP A 95 16.96 -7.66 -34.86
C ASP A 95 17.91 -8.25 -35.92
N GLY A 96 18.92 -9.01 -35.48
CA GLY A 96 19.83 -9.72 -36.37
C GLY A 96 19.25 -10.99 -37.01
N ILE A 97 18.05 -11.43 -36.59
CA ILE A 97 17.41 -12.62 -37.16
C ILE A 97 16.74 -12.23 -38.48
N ALA A 98 17.17 -12.85 -39.59
CA ALA A 98 16.57 -12.63 -40.90
C ALA A 98 15.08 -13.00 -40.91
N ALA A 99 14.28 -12.22 -41.63
CA ALA A 99 12.86 -12.51 -41.81
C ALA A 99 12.66 -13.93 -42.37
N GLY A 100 11.82 -14.73 -41.71
CA GLY A 100 11.53 -16.10 -42.13
C GLY A 100 12.57 -17.15 -41.74
N ALA A 101 13.55 -16.83 -40.88
CA ALA A 101 14.48 -17.83 -40.34
C ALA A 101 13.75 -18.98 -39.63
N GLN A 102 14.16 -20.22 -39.89
CA GLN A 102 13.56 -21.44 -39.34
C GLN A 102 14.55 -22.18 -38.43
N LYS A 103 14.07 -22.81 -37.35
CA LYS A 103 14.91 -23.61 -36.44
C LYS A 103 15.59 -24.79 -37.15
N ASN A 104 14.88 -25.40 -38.09
CA ASN A 104 15.34 -26.52 -38.90
C ASN A 104 15.12 -26.17 -40.37
N PRO A 105 16.04 -25.42 -41.02
CA PRO A 105 15.93 -25.13 -42.45
C PRO A 105 15.80 -26.42 -43.24
N GLY A 106 14.88 -26.48 -44.20
CA GLY A 106 14.74 -27.63 -45.11
C GLY A 106 15.97 -27.82 -45.99
N ASN A 107 15.97 -28.86 -46.83
CA ASN A 107 16.98 -29.02 -47.86
C ASN A 107 16.95 -27.82 -48.81
N ALA A 108 18.13 -27.32 -49.20
CA ALA A 108 18.21 -26.26 -50.19
C ALA A 108 17.77 -26.78 -51.56
N THR A 109 17.02 -25.95 -52.29
CA THR A 109 16.75 -26.14 -53.72
C THR A 109 17.64 -25.21 -54.52
N THR A 110 17.63 -25.34 -55.85
CA THR A 110 18.37 -24.42 -56.74
C THR A 110 17.82 -23.00 -56.71
N THR A 111 16.62 -22.78 -56.15
CA THR A 111 15.94 -21.48 -56.09
C THR A 111 15.66 -20.98 -54.68
N THR A 112 15.80 -21.83 -53.65
CA THR A 112 15.48 -21.49 -52.26
C THR A 112 16.57 -22.01 -51.33
N ALA A 113 17.09 -21.12 -50.48
CA ALA A 113 18.08 -21.48 -49.47
C ALA A 113 17.48 -22.41 -48.40
N GLY A 114 18.32 -23.30 -47.88
CA GLY A 114 17.98 -24.25 -46.83
C GLY A 114 19.17 -24.46 -45.90
N LEU A 115 19.61 -25.70 -45.73
CA LEU A 115 20.87 -26.03 -45.02
C LEU A 115 22.14 -25.41 -45.64
N MET A 116 22.07 -24.99 -46.90
CA MET A 116 23.09 -24.23 -47.61
C MET A 116 22.42 -23.15 -48.47
N SER A 117 23.19 -22.24 -49.07
CA SER A 117 22.63 -21.24 -49.98
C SER A 117 22.11 -21.90 -51.27
N ALA A 118 21.11 -21.28 -51.92
CA ALA A 118 20.62 -21.74 -53.23
C ALA A 118 21.75 -21.75 -54.28
N THR A 119 22.65 -20.76 -54.21
CA THR A 119 23.84 -20.67 -55.07
C THR A 119 24.78 -21.84 -54.87
N ASP A 120 25.04 -22.24 -53.63
CA ASP A 120 25.93 -23.37 -53.35
C ASP A 120 25.27 -24.69 -53.75
N LYS A 121 23.94 -24.79 -53.64
CA LYS A 121 23.19 -25.94 -54.18
C LYS A 121 23.32 -26.04 -55.70
N VAL A 122 23.18 -24.94 -56.43
CA VAL A 122 23.39 -24.90 -57.89
C VAL A 122 24.80 -25.32 -58.27
N LYS A 123 25.82 -24.81 -57.56
CA LYS A 123 27.22 -25.20 -57.79
C LYS A 123 27.44 -26.69 -57.55
N LEU A 124 26.87 -27.23 -56.47
CA LEU A 124 26.98 -28.65 -56.12
C LEU A 124 26.31 -29.55 -57.17
N ASP A 125 25.12 -29.17 -57.65
CA ASP A 125 24.40 -29.92 -58.70
C ASP A 125 25.09 -29.85 -60.07
N GLY A 126 25.83 -28.77 -60.33
CA GLY A 126 26.61 -28.57 -61.54
C GLY A 126 27.99 -29.24 -61.54
N LEU A 127 28.41 -29.85 -60.42
CA LEU A 127 29.61 -30.68 -60.43
C LEU A 127 29.29 -31.94 -61.23
N ALA A 128 29.79 -32.01 -62.47
CA ALA A 128 29.69 -33.23 -63.28
C ALA A 128 30.21 -34.41 -62.45
N ASN A 129 29.45 -35.52 -62.41
CA ASN A 129 29.94 -36.77 -61.85
C ASN A 129 31.31 -37.01 -62.47
N ILE A 130 32.37 -36.98 -61.65
CA ILE A 130 33.69 -37.38 -62.10
C ILE A 130 33.58 -38.87 -62.41
N THR A 131 33.22 -39.21 -63.64
CA THR A 131 33.40 -40.55 -64.15
C THR A 131 34.90 -40.72 -64.27
N PHE A 132 35.48 -41.42 -63.29
CA PHE A 132 36.79 -42.02 -63.48
C PHE A 132 36.63 -43.03 -64.62
N GLU A 133 36.83 -42.58 -65.87
CA GLU A 133 36.96 -43.50 -66.98
C GLU A 133 38.09 -44.45 -66.62
N LYS A 134 37.79 -45.75 -66.59
CA LYS A 134 38.75 -46.79 -66.25
C LYS A 134 39.92 -46.69 -67.23
N VAL A 135 41.04 -46.11 -66.80
CA VAL A 135 42.28 -46.10 -67.56
C VAL A 135 42.87 -47.51 -67.46
N GLY A 136 42.56 -48.34 -68.47
CA GLY A 136 43.22 -49.62 -68.71
C GLY A 136 42.37 -50.85 -68.40
N THR A 137 42.24 -51.72 -69.40
CA THR A 137 42.05 -53.16 -69.20
C THR A 137 43.21 -53.70 -68.35
N VAL A 138 42.87 -54.56 -67.38
CA VAL A 138 43.84 -55.33 -66.57
C VAL A 138 44.61 -56.28 -67.46
#